data_AF-A0A3A9A030-F1
#
_entry.id   AF-A0A3A9A030-F1
#
_cell.length_a   1.000
_cell.length_b   1.000
_cell.length_c   1.000
_cell.angle_alpha   90.00
_cell.angle_beta   90.00
_cell.angle_gamma   90.00
#
_symmetry.space_group_name_H-M   'P 1'
#
loop_
_entity.id
_entity.type
_entity.pdbx_description
1 polymer ?
#
loop_
_entity_poly.entity_id
_entity_poly.type
_entity_poly.pdbx_seq_one_letter_code
_entity_poly.pdbx_strand_id
1 'polypeptide(L)'
;MKGYELMMKKMMVSLVFLCLASCLLCACGRETPLLTVDDYKLDAETGSTSRGVKVGDSAEAFKDAYREYMIFYAVSDSATENPQADYQFLPVDEIPFDTVSTMILPAFFVDGLAIDTDQFCEDNEIEKADLISYLTGEAYLTNHRVVYRYLLFTWENGVITDIRSESMDYNEDASYYEAN
;
A
#
# COMPACT_ATOMS: atom_id res chain seq x y z
N MET A 1 -21.01 -21.84 56.91
CA MET A 1 -20.18 -20.79 56.29
C MET A 1 -19.31 -21.24 55.10
N LYS A 2 -19.11 -22.54 54.80
CA LYS A 2 -18.26 -22.98 53.67
C LYS A 2 -18.86 -22.83 52.25
N GLY A 3 -20.19 -22.72 52.12
CA GLY A 3 -20.86 -22.68 50.80
C GLY A 3 -20.79 -21.33 50.08
N TYR A 4 -20.86 -20.22 50.83
CA TYR A 4 -20.85 -18.86 50.28
C TYR A 4 -19.46 -18.44 49.77
N GLU A 5 -18.40 -18.86 50.46
CA GLU A 5 -17.02 -18.63 50.02
C GLU A 5 -16.68 -19.37 48.72
N LEU A 6 -17.22 -20.58 48.53
CA LEU A 6 -16.98 -21.38 47.32
C LEU A 6 -17.69 -20.77 46.10
N MET A 7 -18.87 -20.18 46.30
CA MET A 7 -19.68 -19.56 45.23
C MET A 7 -19.10 -18.21 44.79
N MET A 8 -18.63 -17.36 45.73
CA MET A 8 -17.92 -16.12 45.41
C MET A 8 -16.60 -16.38 44.66
N LYS A 9 -15.84 -17.41 45.05
CA LYS A 9 -14.57 -17.76 44.40
C LYS A 9 -14.76 -18.21 42.94
N LYS A 10 -15.86 -18.93 42.64
CA LYS A 10 -16.22 -19.32 41.27
C LYS A 10 -16.68 -18.13 40.41
N MET A 11 -17.45 -17.20 40.99
CA MET A 11 -17.83 -15.96 40.29
C MET A 11 -16.63 -15.06 40.00
N MET A 12 -15.68 -14.94 40.93
CA MET A 12 -14.46 -14.16 40.71
C MET A 12 -13.59 -14.74 39.59
N VAL A 13 -13.44 -16.08 39.55
CA VAL A 13 -12.66 -16.73 38.48
C VAL A 13 -13.32 -16.53 37.12
N SER A 14 -14.64 -16.61 37.03
CA SER A 14 -15.37 -16.41 35.76
C SER A 14 -15.29 -14.96 35.24
N LEU A 15 -15.27 -13.97 36.15
CA LEU A 15 -15.15 -12.56 35.79
C LEU A 15 -13.73 -12.22 35.30
N VAL A 16 -12.71 -12.82 35.92
CA VAL A 16 -11.31 -12.65 35.50
C VAL A 16 -11.07 -13.24 34.11
N PHE A 17 -11.64 -14.42 33.80
CA PHE A 17 -11.55 -15.01 32.46
C PHE A 17 -12.27 -14.18 31.38
N LEU A 18 -13.41 -13.55 31.71
CA LEU A 18 -14.14 -12.69 30.78
C LEU A 18 -13.37 -11.38 30.50
N CYS A 19 -12.75 -10.78 31.52
CA CYS A 19 -11.89 -9.60 31.35
C CYS A 19 -10.62 -9.93 30.54
N LEU A 20 -10.02 -11.10 30.73
CA LEU A 20 -8.84 -11.53 29.97
C LEU A 20 -9.17 -11.78 28.50
N ALA A 21 -10.35 -12.32 28.20
CA ALA A 21 -10.83 -12.51 26.82
C ALA A 21 -11.11 -11.18 26.11
N SER A 22 -11.64 -10.17 26.80
CA SER A 22 -11.85 -8.83 26.22
C SER A 22 -10.55 -8.08 25.90
N CYS A 23 -9.46 -8.36 26.63
CA CYS A 23 -8.15 -7.77 26.33
C CYS A 23 -7.45 -8.40 25.12
N LEU A 24 -7.84 -9.60 24.70
CA LEU A 24 -7.26 -10.30 23.55
C LEU A 24 -7.93 -9.92 22.21
N LEU A 25 -9.08 -9.24 22.25
CA LEU A 25 -9.81 -8.79 21.05
C LEU A 25 -9.45 -7.36 20.61
N CYS A 26 -8.60 -6.65 21.35
CA CYS A 26 -8.04 -5.37 20.93
C CYS A 26 -6.77 -5.60 20.09
N ALA A 27 -6.89 -6.38 19.01
CA ALA A 27 -5.97 -6.20 17.90
C ALA A 27 -6.36 -4.85 17.27
N CYS A 28 -5.79 -3.75 17.77
CA CYS A 28 -5.72 -2.51 17.01
C CYS A 28 -4.79 -2.79 15.83
N GLY A 29 -5.32 -3.45 14.79
CA GLY A 29 -4.73 -3.40 13.47
C GLY A 29 -4.65 -1.93 13.10
N ARG A 30 -3.45 -1.43 12.84
CA ARG A 30 -3.30 -0.11 12.22
C ARG A 30 -3.78 -0.27 10.79
N GLU A 31 -4.87 0.41 10.44
CA GLU A 31 -5.27 0.57 9.04
C GLU A 31 -4.21 1.44 8.34
N THR A 32 -3.72 0.96 7.20
CA THR A 32 -2.83 1.73 6.34
C THR A 32 -3.65 2.83 5.69
N PRO A 33 -3.30 4.12 5.84
CA PRO A 33 -4.04 5.18 5.18
C PRO A 33 -3.97 5.01 3.66
N LEU A 34 -5.09 5.18 2.97
CA LEU A 34 -5.15 5.13 1.50
C LEU A 34 -4.82 6.50 0.91
N LEU A 35 -4.05 6.49 -0.18
CA LEU A 35 -3.81 7.68 -0.98
C LEU A 35 -5.06 8.05 -1.78
N THR A 36 -5.28 9.34 -1.98
CA THR A 36 -6.36 9.87 -2.81
C THR A 36 -5.86 10.19 -4.21
N VAL A 37 -6.77 10.46 -5.15
CA VAL A 37 -6.38 10.88 -6.51
C VAL A 37 -5.52 12.15 -6.50
N ASP A 38 -5.77 13.06 -5.55
CA ASP A 38 -4.99 14.29 -5.40
C ASP A 38 -3.56 14.03 -4.95
N ASP A 39 -3.32 12.93 -4.23
CA ASP A 39 -1.97 12.58 -3.78
C ASP A 39 -1.01 12.31 -4.96
N TYR A 40 -1.56 11.93 -6.12
CA TYR A 40 -0.82 11.63 -7.35
C TYR A 40 -0.55 12.86 -8.23
N LYS A 41 -1.03 14.05 -7.88
CA LYS A 41 -0.75 15.25 -8.66
C LYS A 41 0.66 15.78 -8.35
N LEU A 42 1.38 16.17 -9.39
CA LEU A 42 2.58 16.98 -9.28
C LEU A 42 2.22 18.45 -9.48
N ASP A 43 2.76 19.30 -8.60
CA ASP A 43 2.64 20.74 -8.74
C ASP A 43 3.40 21.20 -9.99
N ALA A 44 2.71 21.91 -10.89
CA ALA A 44 3.27 22.26 -12.19
C ALA A 44 4.39 23.32 -12.13
N GLU A 45 4.45 24.11 -11.05
CA GLU A 45 5.44 25.18 -10.90
C GLU A 45 6.71 24.68 -10.20
N THR A 46 6.54 23.84 -9.19
CA THR A 46 7.63 23.39 -8.30
C THR A 46 8.07 21.96 -8.57
N GLY A 47 7.27 21.17 -9.28
CA GLY A 47 7.50 19.72 -9.47
C GLY A 47 7.33 18.90 -8.19
N SER A 48 6.75 19.48 -7.14
CA SER A 48 6.57 18.82 -5.85
C SER A 48 5.33 17.92 -5.86
N THR A 49 5.37 16.84 -5.09
CA THR A 49 4.18 16.05 -4.78
C THR A 49 3.24 16.86 -3.88
N SER A 50 1.98 16.43 -3.81
CA SER A 50 0.98 16.89 -2.83
C SER A 50 1.43 16.89 -1.37
N ARG A 51 2.46 16.08 -1.04
CA ARG A 51 3.05 15.95 0.30
C ARG A 51 4.37 16.69 0.47
N GLY A 52 4.74 17.51 -0.50
CA GLY A 52 5.89 18.41 -0.43
C GLY A 52 7.24 17.78 -0.80
N VAL A 53 7.27 16.53 -1.25
CA VAL A 53 8.49 15.88 -1.75
C VAL A 53 8.79 16.37 -3.17
N LYS A 54 10.04 16.71 -3.45
CA LYS A 54 10.51 17.20 -4.76
C LYS A 54 11.87 16.63 -5.12
N VAL A 55 12.27 16.84 -6.37
CA VAL A 55 13.64 16.57 -6.84
C VAL A 55 14.66 17.32 -5.95
N GLY A 56 15.70 16.60 -5.55
CA GLY A 56 16.75 17.06 -4.63
C GLY A 56 16.48 16.76 -3.15
N ASP A 57 15.28 16.31 -2.77
CA ASP A 57 14.99 15.91 -1.40
C ASP A 57 15.66 14.55 -1.06
N SER A 58 15.94 14.36 0.24
CA SER A 58 16.62 13.17 0.78
C SER A 58 15.65 12.06 1.21
N ALA A 59 16.22 10.92 1.60
CA ALA A 59 15.48 9.82 2.20
C ALA A 59 14.61 10.24 3.41
N GLU A 60 15.09 11.17 4.25
CA GLU A 60 14.35 11.65 5.42
C GLU A 60 13.06 12.37 5.02
N ALA A 61 13.14 13.28 4.05
CA ALA A 61 11.97 14.00 3.55
C ALA A 61 10.93 13.05 2.94
N PHE A 62 11.40 12.02 2.22
CA PHE A 62 10.53 10.99 1.67
C PHE A 62 9.86 10.14 2.77
N LYS A 63 10.62 9.71 3.77
CA LYS A 63 10.10 8.95 4.92
C LYS A 63 9.06 9.75 5.69
N ASP A 64 9.31 11.03 5.96
CA ASP A 64 8.36 11.90 6.66
C ASP A 64 7.03 12.01 5.91
N ALA A 65 7.08 12.01 4.57
CA ALA A 65 5.88 12.08 3.74
C ALA A 65 5.14 10.74 3.57
N TYR A 66 5.88 9.63 3.44
CA TYR A 66 5.34 8.38 2.91
C TYR A 66 5.54 7.12 3.76
N ARG A 67 6.14 7.22 4.95
CA ARG A 67 6.44 6.05 5.82
C ARG A 67 5.25 5.12 6.14
N GLU A 68 4.03 5.65 6.10
CA GLU A 68 2.82 4.91 6.46
C GLU A 68 2.15 4.23 5.27
N TYR A 69 2.66 4.39 4.04
CA TYR A 69 2.04 3.87 2.82
C TYR A 69 2.75 2.64 2.26
N MET A 70 2.02 1.86 1.47
CA MET A 70 2.57 0.74 0.71
C MET A 70 3.51 1.27 -0.38
N ILE A 71 4.79 0.89 -0.33
CA ILE A 71 5.83 1.30 -1.29
C ILE A 71 6.46 0.05 -1.91
N PHE A 72 6.55 0.05 -3.23
CA PHE A 72 7.36 -0.90 -3.99
C PHE A 72 8.66 -0.22 -4.36
N TYR A 73 9.77 -0.94 -4.33
CA TYR A 73 11.05 -0.39 -4.77
C TYR A 73 11.83 -1.43 -5.58
N ALA A 74 12.68 -0.92 -6.46
CA ALA A 74 13.64 -1.69 -7.22
C ALA A 74 15.04 -1.24 -6.84
N VAL A 75 15.86 -2.19 -6.41
CA VAL A 75 17.30 -1.97 -6.24
C VAL A 75 17.95 -2.18 -7.59
N SER A 76 18.79 -1.24 -8.03
CA SER A 76 19.65 -1.53 -9.18
C SER A 76 20.71 -2.53 -8.73
N ASP A 77 20.50 -3.82 -8.97
CA ASP A 77 21.63 -4.73 -8.98
C ASP A 77 22.33 -4.59 -10.34
N SER A 78 23.49 -3.93 -10.32
CA SER A 78 24.37 -3.78 -11.47
C SER A 78 24.89 -5.11 -12.05
N ALA A 79 24.53 -6.26 -11.46
CA ALA A 79 25.08 -7.57 -11.78
C ALA A 79 24.21 -8.49 -12.65
N THR A 80 22.97 -8.13 -13.00
CA THR A 80 22.08 -9.01 -13.78
C THR A 80 21.75 -8.43 -15.15
N GLU A 81 22.17 -9.12 -16.21
CA GLU A 81 21.92 -8.83 -17.64
C GLU A 81 20.44 -8.99 -18.06
N ASN A 82 19.51 -9.08 -17.11
CA ASN A 82 18.07 -9.12 -17.34
C ASN A 82 17.42 -7.90 -16.66
N PRO A 83 16.97 -6.88 -17.42
CA PRO A 83 16.54 -5.58 -16.90
C PRO A 83 15.13 -5.60 -16.29
N GLN A 84 14.56 -6.76 -16.01
CA GLN A 84 13.31 -6.84 -15.27
C GLN A 84 13.62 -6.56 -13.81
N ALA A 85 13.44 -5.30 -13.42
CA ALA A 85 13.59 -4.86 -12.06
C ALA A 85 12.68 -5.70 -11.16
N ASP A 86 13.27 -6.60 -10.36
CA ASP A 86 12.55 -7.34 -9.34
C ASP A 86 12.14 -6.36 -8.25
N TYR A 87 10.89 -5.91 -8.31
CA TYR A 87 10.31 -5.07 -7.26
C TYR A 87 10.17 -5.88 -5.97
N GLN A 88 10.69 -5.33 -4.89
CA GLN A 88 10.63 -5.95 -3.57
C GLN A 88 9.74 -5.11 -2.64
N PHE A 89 9.25 -5.78 -1.59
CA PHE A 89 8.48 -5.16 -0.51
C PHE A 89 9.33 -5.13 0.76
N LEU A 90 9.66 -3.94 1.23
CA LEU A 90 10.32 -3.69 2.51
C LEU A 90 9.58 -2.55 3.20
N PRO A 91 9.51 -2.58 4.53
CA PRO A 91 9.16 -1.38 5.29
C PRO A 91 10.04 -0.21 4.84
N VAL A 92 9.46 0.99 4.74
CA VAL A 92 10.17 2.19 4.27
C VAL A 92 11.45 2.46 5.06
N ASP A 93 11.44 2.14 6.35
CA ASP A 93 12.58 2.30 7.25
C ASP A 93 13.74 1.33 6.94
N GLU A 94 13.48 0.24 6.22
CA GLU A 94 14.45 -0.78 5.84
C GLU A 94 14.99 -0.60 4.41
N ILE A 95 14.45 0.34 3.62
CA ILE A 95 14.88 0.56 2.24
C ILE A 95 16.32 1.12 2.22
N PRO A 96 17.25 0.53 1.42
CA PRO A 96 18.60 1.05 1.27
C PRO A 96 18.63 2.20 0.25
N PHE A 97 18.30 3.40 0.69
CA PHE A 97 18.21 4.61 -0.16
C PHE A 97 19.50 4.97 -0.90
N ASP A 98 20.67 4.50 -0.43
CA ASP A 98 21.95 4.71 -1.10
C ASP A 98 22.12 3.88 -2.38
N THR A 99 21.35 2.79 -2.53
CA THR A 99 21.49 1.82 -3.63
C THR A 99 20.21 1.60 -4.43
N VAL A 100 19.09 2.15 -3.97
CA VAL A 100 17.82 2.10 -4.70
C VAL A 100 17.92 2.98 -5.95
N SER A 101 17.37 2.51 -7.06
CA SER A 101 17.30 3.30 -8.29
C SER A 101 15.91 3.82 -8.54
N THR A 102 14.88 3.09 -8.13
CA THR A 102 13.48 3.49 -8.35
C THR A 102 12.58 3.03 -7.20
N MET A 103 11.67 3.92 -6.79
CA MET A 103 10.56 3.59 -5.90
C MET A 103 9.24 3.94 -6.57
N ILE A 104 8.21 3.17 -6.26
CA ILE A 104 6.86 3.33 -6.77
C ILE A 104 5.89 3.35 -5.58
N LEU A 105 5.02 4.35 -5.55
CA LEU A 105 3.85 4.43 -4.67
C LEU A 105 2.60 4.16 -5.51
N PRO A 106 2.11 2.92 -5.61
CA PRO A 106 0.97 2.61 -6.44
C PRO A 106 -0.34 2.53 -5.65
N ALA A 107 -1.45 2.76 -6.35
CA ALA A 107 -2.78 2.43 -5.86
C ALA A 107 -3.71 2.08 -7.02
N PHE A 108 -4.66 1.19 -6.75
CA PHE A 108 -5.82 0.97 -7.59
C PHE A 108 -6.97 1.84 -7.10
N PHE A 109 -7.66 2.47 -8.03
CA PHE A 109 -8.85 3.26 -7.79
C PHE A 109 -10.03 2.58 -8.48
N VAL A 110 -11.07 2.26 -7.70
CA VAL A 110 -12.36 1.76 -8.20
C VAL A 110 -13.39 2.88 -8.00
N ASP A 111 -14.01 3.32 -9.09
CA ASP A 111 -15.00 4.40 -9.11
C ASP A 111 -14.49 5.70 -8.45
N GLY A 112 -13.19 5.96 -8.58
CA GLY A 112 -12.52 7.14 -8.05
C GLY A 112 -12.05 7.04 -6.59
N LEU A 113 -12.29 5.92 -5.92
CA LEU A 113 -11.82 5.65 -4.56
C LEU A 113 -10.67 4.66 -4.58
N ALA A 114 -9.58 4.98 -3.88
CA ALA A 114 -8.50 4.02 -3.69
C ALA A 114 -9.02 2.81 -2.89
N ILE A 115 -8.55 1.63 -3.26
CA ILE A 115 -8.85 0.39 -2.52
C ILE A 115 -7.63 -0.02 -1.69
N ASP A 116 -7.91 -0.57 -0.50
CA ASP A 116 -6.95 -1.43 0.18
C ASP A 116 -7.00 -2.79 -0.52
N THR A 117 -5.89 -3.23 -1.11
CA THR A 117 -5.89 -4.46 -1.92
C THR A 117 -6.16 -5.70 -1.08
N ASP A 118 -5.72 -5.71 0.18
CA ASP A 118 -5.86 -6.88 1.06
C ASP A 118 -7.32 -6.97 1.53
N GLN A 119 -7.89 -5.86 2.02
CA GLN A 119 -9.31 -5.81 2.40
C GLN A 119 -10.22 -6.07 1.20
N PHE A 120 -9.90 -5.51 0.03
CA PHE A 120 -10.67 -5.75 -1.19
C PHE A 120 -10.65 -7.22 -1.60
N CYS A 121 -9.51 -7.89 -1.49
CA CYS A 121 -9.41 -9.33 -1.76
C CYS A 121 -10.26 -10.14 -0.78
N GLU A 122 -10.19 -9.82 0.51
CA GLU A 122 -10.99 -10.47 1.56
C GLU A 122 -12.49 -10.28 1.32
N ASP A 123 -12.94 -9.06 1.05
CA ASP A 123 -14.35 -8.70 0.85
C ASP A 123 -14.97 -9.36 -0.39
N ASN A 124 -14.15 -9.66 -1.41
CA ASN A 124 -14.58 -10.26 -2.67
C ASN A 124 -14.26 -11.76 -2.78
N GLU A 125 -13.71 -12.37 -1.73
CA GLU A 125 -13.31 -13.78 -1.70
C GLU A 125 -12.36 -14.18 -2.85
N ILE A 126 -11.40 -13.30 -3.17
CA ILE A 126 -10.38 -13.55 -4.22
C ILE A 126 -8.98 -13.68 -3.62
N GLU A 127 -8.15 -14.53 -4.23
CA GLU A 127 -6.73 -14.62 -3.88
C GLU A 127 -5.97 -13.39 -4.39
N LYS A 128 -4.94 -12.94 -3.67
CA LYS A 128 -4.15 -11.75 -4.07
C LYS A 128 -3.50 -11.88 -5.45
N ALA A 129 -3.17 -13.11 -5.86
CA ALA A 129 -2.64 -13.41 -7.19
C ALA A 129 -3.64 -13.14 -8.32
N ASP A 130 -4.95 -13.19 -8.01
CA ASP A 130 -6.04 -12.99 -8.95
C ASP A 130 -6.59 -11.56 -8.93
N LEU A 131 -6.06 -10.67 -8.08
CA LEU A 131 -6.54 -9.29 -7.96
C LEU A 131 -6.54 -8.55 -9.31
N ILE A 132 -5.44 -8.65 -10.06
CA ILE A 132 -5.31 -7.94 -11.34
C ILE A 132 -6.29 -8.50 -12.38
N SER A 133 -6.41 -9.83 -12.49
CA SER A 133 -7.33 -10.45 -13.43
C SER A 133 -8.79 -10.15 -13.07
N TYR A 134 -9.11 -10.06 -11.78
CA TYR A 134 -10.42 -9.65 -11.30
C TYR A 134 -10.74 -8.19 -11.68
N LEU A 135 -9.86 -7.25 -11.29
CA LEU A 135 -10.07 -5.81 -11.51
C LEU A 135 -10.12 -5.45 -13.00
N THR A 136 -9.46 -6.21 -13.86
CA THR A 136 -9.40 -5.95 -15.31
C THR A 136 -10.37 -6.81 -16.13
N GLY A 137 -11.15 -7.68 -15.47
CA GLY A 137 -12.12 -8.55 -16.12
C GLY A 137 -13.33 -7.78 -16.66
N GLU A 138 -13.81 -8.16 -17.85
CA GLU A 138 -14.94 -7.50 -18.53
C GLU A 138 -16.19 -7.37 -17.65
N ALA A 139 -16.51 -8.41 -16.88
CA ALA A 139 -17.67 -8.42 -15.98
C ALA A 139 -17.58 -7.33 -14.89
N TYR A 140 -16.38 -7.07 -14.38
CA TYR A 140 -16.14 -6.05 -13.37
C TYR A 140 -16.14 -4.65 -14.01
N LEU A 141 -15.39 -4.47 -15.10
CA LEU A 141 -15.25 -3.20 -15.82
C LEU A 141 -16.54 -2.72 -16.51
N THR A 142 -17.49 -3.61 -16.75
CA THR A 142 -18.84 -3.22 -17.22
C THR A 142 -19.57 -2.35 -16.20
N ASN A 143 -19.29 -2.53 -14.90
CA ASN A 143 -20.01 -1.87 -13.82
C ASN A 143 -19.16 -0.87 -13.04
N HIS A 144 -17.83 -0.99 -13.14
CA HIS A 144 -16.88 -0.19 -12.38
C HIS A 144 -15.82 0.44 -13.28
N ARG A 145 -15.38 1.65 -12.93
CA ARG A 145 -14.18 2.24 -13.52
C ARG A 145 -12.96 1.90 -12.68
N VAL A 146 -11.93 1.31 -13.28
CA VAL A 146 -10.68 0.94 -12.60
C VAL A 146 -9.51 1.72 -13.18
N VAL A 147 -8.83 2.47 -12.32
CA VAL A 147 -7.65 3.24 -12.68
C VAL A 147 -6.49 2.85 -11.78
N TYR A 148 -5.36 2.45 -12.37
CA TYR A 148 -4.10 2.30 -11.66
C TYR A 148 -3.33 3.61 -11.72
N ARG A 149 -2.87 4.12 -10.58
CA ARG A 149 -2.02 5.32 -10.50
C ARG A 149 -0.76 5.01 -9.72
N TYR A 150 0.34 5.62 -10.12
CA TYR A 150 1.57 5.53 -9.34
C TYR A 150 2.41 6.81 -9.42
N LEU A 151 3.05 7.14 -8.30
CA LEU A 151 4.19 8.04 -8.29
C LEU A 151 5.47 7.21 -8.41
N LEU A 152 6.35 7.59 -9.33
CA LEU A 152 7.67 6.99 -9.52
C LEU A 152 8.74 7.98 -9.11
N PHE A 153 9.64 7.56 -8.22
CA PHE A 153 10.78 8.35 -7.74
C PHE A 153 12.05 7.67 -8.21
N THR A 154 12.87 8.40 -8.96
CA THR A 154 14.24 7.94 -9.31
C THR A 154 15.21 8.49 -8.28
N TRP A 155 16.14 7.63 -7.87
CA TRP A 155 17.12 7.93 -6.83
C TRP A 155 18.54 7.76 -7.36
N GLU A 156 19.43 8.66 -6.97
CA GLU A 156 20.87 8.52 -7.16
C GLU A 156 21.57 8.99 -5.89
N ASN A 157 22.45 8.18 -5.31
CA ASN A 157 23.25 8.53 -4.13
C ASN A 157 22.40 9.09 -2.97
N GLY A 158 21.23 8.49 -2.69
CA GLY A 158 20.37 8.88 -1.57
C GLY A 158 19.51 10.14 -1.78
N VAL A 159 19.53 10.73 -2.97
CA VAL A 159 18.67 11.88 -3.33
C VAL A 159 17.74 11.57 -4.48
N ILE A 160 16.56 12.19 -4.48
CA ILE A 160 15.58 12.06 -5.56
C ILE A 160 16.06 12.89 -6.76
N THR A 161 16.18 12.27 -7.93
CA THR A 161 16.61 12.92 -9.17
C THR A 161 15.50 13.14 -10.18
N ASP A 162 14.43 12.35 -10.11
CA ASP A 162 13.24 12.49 -10.94
C ASP A 162 11.98 12.05 -10.19
N ILE A 163 10.84 12.68 -10.50
CA ILE A 163 9.53 12.30 -10.00
C ILE A 163 8.54 12.31 -11.16
N ARG A 164 7.84 11.20 -11.35
CA ARG A 164 6.78 11.07 -12.36
C ARG A 164 5.47 10.62 -11.73
N SER A 165 4.37 11.13 -12.26
CA SER A 165 3.02 10.66 -11.97
C SER A 165 2.46 10.02 -13.22
N GLU A 166 2.10 8.76 -13.12
CA GLU A 166 1.58 7.98 -14.24
C GLU A 166 0.23 7.37 -13.86
N SER A 167 -0.61 7.12 -14.86
CA SER A 167 -1.90 6.47 -14.67
C SER A 167 -2.29 5.62 -15.86
N MET A 168 -3.03 4.54 -15.59
CA MET A 168 -3.61 3.65 -16.58
C MET A 168 -5.09 3.47 -16.27
N ASP A 169 -5.95 3.67 -17.26
CA ASP A 169 -7.39 3.47 -17.14
C ASP A 169 -7.78 2.16 -17.84
N TYR A 170 -8.12 1.13 -17.07
CA TYR A 170 -8.41 -0.19 -17.64
C TYR A 170 -9.71 -0.23 -18.45
N ASN A 171 -10.57 0.78 -18.35
CA ASN A 171 -11.78 0.88 -19.16
C ASN A 171 -11.52 1.51 -20.53
N GLU A 172 -10.44 2.30 -20.67
CA GLU A 172 -10.11 3.04 -21.92
C GLU A 172 -8.86 2.45 -22.62
N ASP A 173 -7.87 2.00 -21.85
CA ASP A 173 -6.56 1.54 -22.34
C ASP A 173 -6.59 0.04 -22.71
N ALA A 174 -7.37 -0.29 -23.74
CA ALA A 174 -7.57 -1.67 -24.21
C ALA A 174 -6.31 -2.39 -24.74
N SER A 175 -5.15 -1.71 -24.82
CA SER A 175 -3.92 -2.28 -25.40
C SER A 175 -3.31 -3.43 -24.60
N TYR A 176 -3.77 -3.70 -23.39
CA TYR A 176 -3.25 -4.80 -22.56
C TYR A 176 -3.98 -6.14 -22.78
N TYR A 177 -5.20 -6.12 -23.36
CA TYR A 177 -5.99 -7.33 -23.59
C TYR A 177 -5.42 -8.24 -24.67
N GLU A 178 -4.46 -7.77 -25.48
CA GLU A 178 -3.82 -8.57 -26.52
C GLU A 178 -2.45 -9.15 -26.11
N ALA A 179 -1.97 -8.89 -24.88
CA ALA A 179 -0.61 -9.25 -24.46
C ALA A 179 -0.51 -10.41 -23.43
N ASN A 180 -1.64 -11.02 -23.02
CA ASN A 180 -1.66 -12.18 -22.11
C ASN A 180 -2.20 -13.44 -22.80
#